data_AF-A0A955L5L0-F1
#
_entry.id   AF-A0A955L5L0-F1
#
_cell.length_a   1.000
_cell.length_b   1.000
_cell.length_c   1.000
_cell.angle_alpha   90.00
_cell.angle_beta   90.00
_cell.angle_gamma   90.00
#
_symmetry.space_group_name_H-M   'P 1'
#
loop_
_entity.id
_entity.type
_entity.pdbx_description
1 polymer ?
#
loop_
_entity_poly.entity_id
_entity_poly.type
_entity_poly.pdbx_seq_one_letter_code
_entity_poly.pdbx_strand_id
1 'polypeptide(L)'
;MNRSLQPLKNTPQSKDKYKTWLRQARFDLEAARLSLGNGFNEWAAYQSEQAVEKALKSILVHAGWRPPRVHKLPVLLGMCNSVNDKCKQTKFNFKHLESFTFISRYPFLIPSKDHQTPHELISHEEAQKAVLQADDFLDKVNNILSIPVEEIPVAAMADEMFTREQIDERLKEVKQILIDEFNPSKIILFGSFARNGAISRTKTMDIMIVADTDLKFIERIKRAREITQGHSPIIEPLVYTPDEFKFMVEEEGEGFIENALEEGIEIYSR
;
A
#
# COMPACT_ATOMS: atom_id res chain seq x y z
N MET A 1 -17.58 10.64 -0.46
CA MET A 1 -17.21 11.53 0.66
C MET A 1 -15.79 12.01 0.44
N ASN A 2 -15.59 13.32 0.23
CA ASN A 2 -14.27 13.95 0.11
C ASN A 2 -13.36 13.50 1.26
N ARG A 3 -12.19 12.95 0.92
CA ARG A 3 -11.14 12.56 1.88
C ARG A 3 -9.92 13.46 1.71
N SER A 4 -10.12 14.76 1.66
CA SER A 4 -9.04 15.74 1.80
C SER A 4 -8.55 15.84 3.22
N LEU A 5 -7.30 16.26 3.39
CA LEU A 5 -6.75 16.58 4.69
C LEU A 5 -7.59 17.68 5.31
N GLN A 6 -8.09 17.43 6.52
CA GLN A 6 -8.86 18.41 7.28
C GLN A 6 -7.97 19.02 8.35
N PRO A 7 -8.02 20.34 8.59
CA PRO A 7 -7.23 20.95 9.64
C PRO A 7 -7.61 20.37 11.01
N LEU A 8 -6.60 20.11 11.83
CA LEU A 8 -6.75 19.75 13.22
C LEU A 8 -7.26 20.99 13.98
N LYS A 9 -8.17 20.79 14.95
CA LYS A 9 -8.61 21.91 15.80
C LYS A 9 -7.38 22.46 16.54
N ASN A 10 -7.18 23.77 16.49
CA ASN A 10 -6.08 24.43 17.20
C ASN A 10 -6.42 24.53 18.69
N THR A 11 -5.97 23.55 19.48
CA THR A 11 -6.09 23.55 20.94
C THR A 11 -4.71 23.31 21.55
N PRO A 12 -4.42 23.79 22.77
CA PRO A 12 -3.11 23.53 23.41
C PRO A 12 -2.75 22.03 23.46
N GLN A 13 -3.76 21.17 23.66
CA GLN A 13 -3.62 19.71 23.63
C GLN A 13 -3.47 19.11 22.23
N SER A 14 -3.83 19.81 21.15
CA SER A 14 -3.74 19.26 19.80
C SER A 14 -2.32 19.24 19.26
N LYS A 15 -1.46 20.16 19.72
CA LYS A 15 -0.06 20.28 19.30
C LYS A 15 0.79 19.05 19.64
N ASP A 16 0.45 18.32 20.69
CA ASP A 16 1.19 17.12 21.13
C ASP A 16 0.53 15.79 20.73
N LYS A 17 -0.62 15.80 20.06
CA LYS A 17 -1.34 14.56 19.70
C LYS A 17 -0.52 13.66 18.80
N TYR A 18 0.39 14.20 17.99
CA TYR A 18 1.29 13.42 17.16
C TYR A 18 2.18 12.48 18.00
N LYS A 19 2.55 12.88 19.23
CA LYS A 19 3.33 12.04 20.16
C LYS A 19 2.56 10.78 20.55
N THR A 20 1.23 10.86 20.67
CA THR A 20 0.39 9.68 20.93
C THR A 20 0.41 8.71 19.74
N TRP A 21 0.30 9.24 18.51
CA TRP A 21 0.40 8.42 17.29
C TRP A 21 1.77 7.75 17.16
N LEU A 22 2.84 8.52 17.36
CA LEU A 22 4.21 7.98 17.29
C LEU A 22 4.47 6.94 18.39
N ARG A 23 3.95 7.16 19.61
CA ARG A 23 4.08 6.19 20.70
C ARG A 23 3.34 4.88 20.37
N GLN A 24 2.12 4.96 19.83
CA GLN A 24 1.40 3.76 19.40
C GLN A 24 2.14 3.04 18.26
N ALA A 25 2.69 3.76 17.29
CA ALA A 25 3.51 3.17 16.24
C ALA A 25 4.69 2.36 16.81
N ARG A 26 5.35 2.87 17.86
CA ARG A 26 6.43 2.14 18.54
C ARG A 26 5.95 0.88 19.25
N PHE A 27 4.79 0.92 19.92
CA PHE A 27 4.20 -0.27 20.52
C PHE A 27 3.81 -1.32 19.47
N ASP A 28 3.33 -0.89 18.31
CA ASP A 28 3.03 -1.81 17.21
C ASP A 28 4.31 -2.46 16.66
N LEU A 29 5.41 -1.72 16.54
CA LEU A 29 6.71 -2.28 16.15
C LEU A 29 7.27 -3.25 17.20
N GLU A 30 7.11 -2.93 18.48
CA GLU A 30 7.48 -3.84 19.57
C GLU A 30 6.66 -5.14 19.51
N ALA A 31 5.35 -5.04 19.29
CA ALA A 31 4.49 -6.21 19.05
C ALA A 31 4.97 -7.01 17.84
N ALA A 32 5.34 -6.34 16.73
CA ALA A 32 5.86 -6.99 15.53
C ALA A 32 7.12 -7.83 15.81
N ARG A 33 8.04 -7.30 16.63
CA ARG A 33 9.25 -8.03 17.05
C ARG A 33 8.91 -9.24 17.93
N LEU A 34 7.94 -9.10 18.83
CA LEU A 34 7.47 -10.22 19.67
C LEU A 34 6.82 -11.32 18.81
N SER A 35 5.95 -10.96 17.87
CA SER A 35 5.35 -11.90 16.94
C SER A 35 6.41 -12.62 16.09
N LEU A 36 7.40 -11.89 15.57
CA LEU A 36 8.52 -12.47 14.82
C LEU A 36 9.29 -13.49 15.67
N GLY A 37 9.64 -13.11 16.91
CA GLY A 37 10.38 -13.98 17.83
C GLY A 37 9.63 -15.25 18.25
N ASN A 38 8.30 -15.26 18.13
CA ASN A 38 7.45 -16.40 18.43
C ASN A 38 6.98 -17.17 17.18
N GLY A 39 7.48 -16.81 15.99
CA GLY A 39 7.13 -17.49 14.74
C GLY A 39 5.78 -17.09 14.11
N PHE A 40 5.11 -16.07 14.64
CA PHE A 40 3.90 -15.48 14.04
C PHE A 40 4.30 -14.46 12.96
N ASN A 41 4.85 -14.95 11.85
CA ASN A 41 5.48 -14.15 10.80
C ASN A 41 4.47 -13.23 10.08
N GLU A 42 3.25 -13.71 9.84
CA GLU A 42 2.13 -12.96 9.27
C GLU A 42 1.70 -11.82 10.18
N TRP A 43 1.68 -12.04 11.50
CA TRP A 43 1.41 -10.99 12.48
C TRP A 43 2.54 -9.97 12.53
N ALA A 44 3.78 -10.43 12.50
CA ALA A 44 4.94 -9.54 12.47
C ALA A 44 4.91 -8.60 11.25
N ALA A 45 4.60 -9.13 10.06
CA ALA A 45 4.44 -8.33 8.85
C ALA A 45 3.27 -7.32 8.98
N TYR A 46 2.09 -7.78 9.42
CA TYR A 46 0.92 -6.93 9.60
C TYR A 46 1.14 -5.81 10.64
N GLN A 47 1.74 -6.13 11.79
CA GLN A 47 2.01 -5.15 12.83
C GLN A 47 3.07 -4.13 12.39
N SER A 48 4.06 -4.56 11.59
CA SER A 48 5.05 -3.67 10.97
C SER A 48 4.38 -2.65 10.04
N GLU A 49 3.44 -3.08 9.19
CA GLU A 49 2.59 -2.20 8.37
C GLU A 49 1.83 -1.19 9.23
N GLN A 50 1.22 -1.65 10.32
CA GLN A 50 0.46 -0.77 11.20
C GLN A 50 1.33 0.24 11.95
N ALA A 51 2.55 -0.13 12.33
CA ALA A 51 3.53 0.77 12.89
C ALA A 51 3.86 1.90 11.90
N VAL A 52 4.18 1.56 10.65
CA VAL A 52 4.51 2.55 9.60
C VAL A 52 3.32 3.45 9.29
N GLU A 53 2.11 2.91 9.18
CA GLU A 53 0.88 3.68 8.94
C GLU A 53 0.68 4.75 10.04
N LYS A 54 0.82 4.37 11.32
CA LYS A 54 0.66 5.28 12.45
C LYS A 54 1.81 6.29 12.54
N ALA A 55 3.03 5.89 12.19
CA ALA A 55 4.17 6.79 12.11
C ALA A 55 3.96 7.88 11.05
N LEU A 56 3.49 7.53 9.85
CA LEU A 56 3.11 8.50 8.81
C LEU A 56 1.99 9.43 9.29
N LYS A 57 0.94 8.89 9.91
CA LYS A 57 -0.14 9.72 10.48
C LYS A 57 0.36 10.69 11.55
N SER A 58 1.41 10.33 12.30
CA SER A 58 2.01 11.26 13.25
C SER A 58 2.65 12.48 12.57
N ILE A 59 3.25 12.35 11.38
CA ILE A 59 3.76 13.49 10.61
C ILE A 59 2.62 14.43 10.20
N LEU A 60 1.51 13.88 9.70
CA LEU A 60 0.34 14.68 9.31
C LEU A 60 -0.24 15.44 10.51
N VAL A 61 -0.36 14.77 11.66
CA VAL A 61 -0.85 15.38 12.90
C VAL A 61 0.12 16.46 13.42
N HIS A 62 1.42 16.23 13.31
CA HIS A 62 2.44 17.21 13.68
C HIS A 62 2.38 18.46 12.79
N ALA A 63 2.09 18.29 11.50
CA ALA A 63 1.84 19.38 10.56
C ALA A 63 0.45 20.03 10.69
N GLY A 64 -0.32 19.71 11.74
CA GLY A 64 -1.60 20.36 12.03
C GLY A 64 -2.82 19.77 11.31
N TRP A 65 -2.72 18.55 10.76
CA TRP A 65 -3.81 17.90 10.04
C TRP A 65 -4.48 16.79 10.86
N ARG A 66 -5.75 16.53 10.58
CA ARG A 66 -6.41 15.33 11.08
C ARG A 66 -5.84 14.09 10.38
N PRO A 67 -5.63 12.98 11.10
CA PRO A 67 -5.18 11.75 10.48
C PRO A 67 -6.25 11.27 9.48
N PRO A 68 -5.91 11.10 8.19
CA PRO A 68 -6.88 10.72 7.17
C PRO A 68 -7.34 9.28 7.38
N ARG A 69 -8.55 8.97 6.89
CA ARG A 69 -9.07 7.59 6.78
C ARG A 69 -8.49 6.93 5.52
N VAL A 70 -7.18 6.89 5.44
CA VAL A 70 -6.37 6.24 4.39
C VAL A 70 -5.36 5.36 5.10
N HIS A 71 -5.14 4.16 4.55
CA HIS A 71 -4.29 3.12 5.14
C HIS A 71 -3.14 2.69 4.21
N LYS A 72 -3.19 3.10 2.93
CA LYS A 72 -2.17 2.75 1.94
C LYS A 72 -0.92 3.60 2.16
N LEU A 73 0.21 2.96 2.48
CA LEU A 73 1.43 3.65 2.90
C LEU A 73 1.98 4.65 1.87
N PRO A 74 2.06 4.34 0.56
CA PRO A 74 2.59 5.30 -0.42
C PRO A 74 1.69 6.54 -0.54
N VAL A 75 0.38 6.37 -0.40
CA VAL A 75 -0.57 7.49 -0.42
C VAL A 75 -0.36 8.38 0.81
N LEU A 76 -0.22 7.78 2.00
CA LEU A 76 0.07 8.52 3.23
C LEU A 76 1.43 9.23 3.16
N LEU A 77 2.45 8.59 2.60
CA LEU A 77 3.77 9.20 2.40
C LEU A 77 3.69 10.38 1.42
N GLY A 78 2.93 10.25 0.33
CA GLY A 78 2.67 11.36 -0.60
C GLY A 78 2.02 12.55 0.10
N MET A 79 1.05 12.32 0.99
CA MET A 79 0.47 13.36 1.83
C MET A 79 1.50 13.98 2.77
N CYS A 80 2.35 13.17 3.43
CA CYS A 80 3.40 13.67 4.32
C CYS A 80 4.41 14.55 3.57
N ASN A 81 4.81 14.15 2.37
CA ASN A 81 5.72 14.91 1.51
C ASN A 81 5.15 16.28 1.11
N SER A 82 3.82 16.42 1.04
CA SER A 82 3.15 17.69 0.71
C SER A 82 3.08 18.66 1.88
N VAL A 83 3.28 18.19 3.12
CA VAL A 83 3.13 18.99 4.36
C VAL A 83 4.39 19.04 5.21
N ASN A 84 5.49 18.41 4.77
CA ASN A 84 6.74 18.39 5.51
C ASN A 84 7.94 18.18 4.57
N ASP A 85 8.74 19.23 4.37
CA ASP A 85 9.89 19.20 3.45
C ASP A 85 10.97 18.20 3.84
N LYS A 86 11.20 18.00 5.15
CA LYS A 86 12.16 16.99 5.62
C LYS A 86 11.68 15.58 5.30
N CYS A 87 10.38 15.32 5.43
CA CYS A 87 9.78 14.06 4.99
C CYS A 87 10.00 13.85 3.48
N LYS A 88 9.73 14.89 2.67
CA LYS A 88 9.96 14.89 1.22
C LYS A 88 11.42 14.60 0.83
N GLN A 89 12.37 15.09 1.62
CA GLN A 89 13.81 14.86 1.40
C GLN A 89 14.31 13.52 1.99
N THR A 90 13.51 12.85 2.82
CA THR A 90 13.91 11.60 3.47
C THR A 90 13.61 10.41 2.57
N LYS A 91 14.62 9.58 2.32
CA LYS A 91 14.44 8.33 1.58
C LYS A 91 13.91 7.24 2.50
N PHE A 92 12.68 6.79 2.24
CA PHE A 92 12.07 5.65 2.90
C PHE A 92 12.17 4.38 2.06
N ASN A 93 12.38 3.24 2.71
CA ASN A 93 12.31 1.93 2.07
C ASN A 93 11.33 1.03 2.83
N PHE A 94 10.20 0.71 2.20
CA PHE A 94 9.13 -0.09 2.80
C PHE A 94 8.44 -0.99 1.77
N LYS A 95 9.06 -1.20 0.59
CA LYS A 95 8.44 -1.94 -0.53
C LYS A 95 8.17 -3.40 -0.22
N HIS A 96 9.12 -4.02 0.50
CA HIS A 96 9.01 -5.41 0.91
C HIS A 96 7.86 -5.53 1.91
N LEU A 97 7.86 -4.67 2.93
CA LEU A 97 6.78 -4.55 3.90
C LEU A 97 5.41 -4.36 3.21
N GLU A 98 5.30 -3.48 2.22
CA GLU A 98 4.04 -3.19 1.51
C GLU A 98 3.45 -4.40 0.77
N SER A 99 4.28 -5.39 0.43
CA SER A 99 3.82 -6.58 -0.29
C SER A 99 2.92 -7.47 0.58
N PHE A 100 2.92 -7.27 1.91
CA PHE A 100 2.15 -8.08 2.86
C PHE A 100 0.80 -7.46 3.27
N THR A 101 0.51 -6.20 2.92
CA THR A 101 -0.65 -5.43 3.44
C THR A 101 -1.95 -6.25 3.49
N PHE A 102 -2.28 -7.01 2.44
CA PHE A 102 -3.50 -7.83 2.38
C PHE A 102 -3.24 -9.32 2.59
N ILE A 103 -2.12 -9.82 2.06
CA ILE A 103 -1.76 -11.23 2.10
C ILE A 103 -1.58 -11.73 3.53
N SER A 104 -1.10 -10.89 4.44
CA SER A 104 -0.92 -11.26 5.85
C SER A 104 -2.25 -11.47 6.61
N ARG A 105 -3.40 -11.23 5.97
CA ARG A 105 -4.73 -11.22 6.62
C ARG A 105 -5.77 -12.10 5.93
N TYR A 106 -5.71 -12.19 4.60
CA TYR A 106 -6.81 -12.71 3.80
C TYR A 106 -6.36 -13.94 3.01
N PRO A 107 -6.76 -15.15 3.44
CA PRO A 107 -6.44 -16.41 2.74
C PRO A 107 -6.96 -16.44 1.29
N PHE A 108 -8.13 -15.84 1.03
CA PHE A 108 -8.76 -15.75 -0.30
C PHE A 108 -7.96 -14.96 -1.36
N LEU A 109 -6.82 -14.36 -0.98
CA LEU A 109 -5.91 -13.76 -1.95
C LEU A 109 -4.77 -14.70 -2.35
N ILE A 110 -4.59 -15.80 -1.62
CA ILE A 110 -3.48 -16.74 -1.78
C ILE A 110 -3.90 -17.81 -2.78
N PRO A 111 -3.21 -17.93 -3.93
CA PRO A 111 -3.56 -18.92 -4.93
C PRO A 111 -2.99 -20.29 -4.58
N SER A 112 -3.60 -20.98 -3.61
CA SER A 112 -3.13 -22.26 -3.11
C SER A 112 -4.20 -23.35 -3.20
N LYS A 113 -3.91 -24.40 -3.97
CA LYS A 113 -4.73 -25.62 -4.03
C LYS A 113 -4.84 -26.32 -2.67
N ASP A 114 -3.79 -26.24 -1.86
CA ASP A 114 -3.77 -26.80 -0.50
C ASP A 114 -4.37 -25.86 0.56
N HIS A 115 -5.01 -24.75 0.14
CA HIS A 115 -5.63 -23.78 1.05
C HIS A 115 -4.67 -23.19 2.09
N GLN A 116 -3.43 -22.88 1.67
CA GLN A 116 -2.43 -22.27 2.55
C GLN A 116 -2.95 -21.00 3.22
N THR A 117 -2.67 -20.91 4.52
CA THR A 117 -2.94 -19.71 5.31
C THR A 117 -1.82 -18.68 5.13
N PRO A 118 -2.09 -17.39 5.42
CA PRO A 118 -1.05 -16.37 5.52
C PRO A 118 0.13 -16.76 6.43
N HIS A 119 -0.16 -17.50 7.50
CA HIS A 119 0.83 -18.00 8.47
C HIS A 119 1.82 -18.98 7.84
N GLU A 120 1.35 -19.83 6.91
CA GLU A 120 2.19 -20.82 6.21
C GLU A 120 2.93 -20.21 5.02
N LEU A 121 2.36 -19.17 4.41
CA LEU A 121 2.94 -18.50 3.25
C LEU A 121 4.13 -17.60 3.61
N ILE A 122 4.01 -16.79 4.68
CA ILE A 122 5.00 -15.76 5.02
C ILE A 122 6.12 -16.38 5.84
N SER A 123 7.32 -16.42 5.25
CA SER A 123 8.49 -16.98 5.91
C SER A 123 9.06 -16.07 7.00
N HIS A 124 9.83 -16.64 7.92
CA HIS A 124 10.52 -15.87 8.96
C HIS A 124 11.47 -14.82 8.39
N GLU A 125 12.20 -15.15 7.32
CA GLU A 125 13.11 -14.21 6.64
C GLU A 125 12.36 -13.02 6.04
N GLU A 126 11.20 -13.27 5.43
CA GLU A 126 10.36 -12.21 4.88
C GLU A 126 9.78 -11.29 5.96
N ALA A 127 9.26 -11.88 7.04
CA ALA A 127 8.75 -11.12 8.17
C ALA A 127 9.86 -10.32 8.86
N GLN A 128 11.06 -10.89 9.02
CA GLN A 128 12.22 -10.19 9.57
C GLN A 128 12.59 -8.97 8.72
N LYS A 129 12.63 -9.11 7.39
CA LYS A 129 12.87 -7.99 6.47
C LYS A 129 11.80 -6.90 6.62
N ALA A 130 10.53 -7.27 6.78
CA ALA A 130 9.45 -6.30 7.01
C ALA A 130 9.62 -5.54 8.34
N VAL A 131 9.95 -6.25 9.43
CA VAL A 131 10.22 -5.63 10.74
C VAL A 131 11.40 -4.67 10.67
N LEU A 132 12.49 -5.04 9.99
CA LEU A 132 13.66 -4.16 9.79
C LEU A 132 13.32 -2.91 8.98
N GLN A 133 12.45 -3.03 7.96
CA GLN A 133 11.97 -1.85 7.22
C GLN A 133 11.12 -0.93 8.08
N ALA A 134 10.22 -1.47 8.91
CA ALA A 134 9.43 -0.67 9.82
C ALA A 134 10.30 0.04 10.87
N ASP A 135 11.32 -0.63 11.38
CA ASP A 135 12.29 -0.07 12.32
C ASP A 135 13.01 1.17 11.77
N ASP A 136 13.70 1.01 10.63
CA ASP A 136 14.37 2.11 9.92
C ASP A 136 13.38 3.25 9.58
N PHE A 137 12.15 2.90 9.19
CA PHE A 137 11.11 3.88 8.90
C PHE A 137 10.76 4.71 10.15
N LEU A 138 10.51 4.07 11.29
CA LEU A 138 10.14 4.75 12.53
C LEU A 138 11.27 5.63 13.05
N ASP A 139 12.53 5.21 12.91
CA ASP A 139 13.70 6.02 13.28
C ASP A 139 13.80 7.29 12.43
N LYS A 140 13.56 7.17 11.12
CA LYS A 140 13.49 8.32 10.21
C LYS A 140 12.34 9.27 10.56
N VAL A 141 11.16 8.73 10.87
CA VAL A 141 10.02 9.54 11.31
C VAL A 141 10.33 10.26 12.63
N ASN A 142 10.96 9.60 13.58
CA ASN A 142 11.39 10.22 14.84
C ASN A 142 12.35 11.40 14.58
N ASN A 143 13.30 11.24 13.65
CA ASN A 143 14.21 12.30 13.24
C ASN A 143 13.51 13.45 12.50
N ILE A 144 12.42 13.20 11.77
CA ILE A 144 11.60 14.25 11.15
C ILE A 144 10.87 15.06 12.22
N LEU A 145 10.31 14.38 13.22
CA LEU A 145 9.45 14.98 14.26
C LEU A 145 10.22 15.69 15.37
N SER A 146 11.54 15.55 15.44
CA SER A 146 12.40 16.26 16.41
C SER A 146 12.64 17.73 16.04
N ILE A 147 12.19 18.17 14.85
CA ILE A 147 12.33 19.54 14.36
C ILE A 147 10.95 20.22 14.32
N PRO A 148 10.82 21.47 14.81
CA PRO A 148 9.57 22.23 14.68
C PRO A 148 9.13 22.39 13.22
N VAL A 149 7.83 22.22 12.94
CA VAL A 149 7.27 22.45 11.59
C VAL A 149 7.04 23.94 11.40
N GLU A 150 7.51 24.51 10.28
CA GLU A 150 7.05 25.83 9.82
C GLU A 150 5.61 25.73 9.30
N GLU A 151 4.76 26.72 9.58
CA GLU A 151 3.37 26.71 9.12
C GLU A 151 3.31 26.74 7.59
N ILE A 152 2.79 25.68 6.97
CA ILE A 152 2.59 25.64 5.51
C ILE A 152 1.22 26.22 5.17
N PRO A 153 1.11 27.17 4.22
CA PRO A 153 -0.17 27.71 3.78
C PRO A 153 -1.07 26.62 3.19
N VAL A 154 -2.31 26.55 3.72
CA VAL A 154 -3.38 25.61 3.32
C VAL A 154 -3.70 25.65 1.81
N ALA A 155 -3.32 26.73 1.11
CA ALA A 155 -3.70 27.02 -0.27
C ALA A 155 -3.02 26.14 -1.35
N ALA A 156 -2.04 25.31 -1.01
CA ALA A 156 -1.29 24.51 -1.99
C ALA A 156 -1.95 23.18 -2.40
N MET A 157 -3.11 22.81 -1.84
CA MET A 157 -3.71 21.48 -2.04
C MET A 157 -4.98 21.54 -2.89
N ALA A 158 -4.81 21.93 -4.16
CA ALA A 158 -5.90 22.06 -5.12
C ALA A 158 -5.69 21.14 -6.33
N ASP A 159 -5.75 19.82 -6.12
CA ASP A 159 -6.38 18.89 -7.06
C ASP A 159 -6.64 17.55 -6.37
N GLU A 160 -7.85 17.35 -5.86
CA GLU A 160 -8.20 16.17 -5.04
C GLU A 160 -8.52 14.92 -5.87
N MET A 161 -8.61 15.08 -7.19
CA MET A 161 -9.10 14.06 -8.11
C MET A 161 -8.08 13.78 -9.21
N PHE A 162 -8.11 12.56 -9.74
CA PHE A 162 -7.44 12.28 -11.00
C PHE A 162 -8.32 12.76 -12.14
N THR A 163 -7.70 13.44 -13.11
CA THR A 163 -8.35 13.68 -14.40
C THR A 163 -8.39 12.39 -15.21
N ARG A 164 -9.32 12.29 -16.16
CA ARG A 164 -9.41 11.11 -17.04
C ARG A 164 -8.15 10.92 -17.89
N GLU A 165 -7.60 12.01 -18.39
CA GLU A 165 -6.33 12.02 -19.13
C GLU A 165 -5.18 11.43 -18.31
N GLN A 166 -5.01 11.86 -17.05
CA GLN A 166 -3.99 11.29 -16.16
C GLN A 166 -4.19 9.79 -15.91
N ILE A 167 -5.44 9.32 -15.80
CA ILE A 167 -5.74 7.90 -15.62
C ILE A 167 -5.37 7.13 -16.90
N ASP A 168 -5.80 7.62 -18.06
CA ASP A 168 -5.60 6.95 -19.34
C ASP A 168 -4.11 6.89 -19.73
N GLU A 169 -3.36 7.98 -19.52
CA GLU A 169 -1.91 8.01 -19.72
C GLU A 169 -1.20 7.01 -18.80
N ARG A 170 -1.56 7.00 -17.52
CA ARG A 170 -0.98 6.08 -16.55
C ARG A 170 -1.29 4.63 -16.90
N LEU A 171 -2.53 4.33 -17.28
CA LEU A 171 -2.95 2.98 -17.64
C LEU A 171 -2.20 2.48 -18.87
N LYS A 172 -1.98 3.34 -19.87
CA LYS A 172 -1.18 3.02 -21.06
C LYS A 172 0.28 2.72 -20.72
N GLU A 173 0.90 3.56 -19.89
CA GLU A 173 2.27 3.37 -19.41
C GLU A 173 2.41 2.03 -18.67
N VAL A 174 1.56 1.81 -17.66
CA VAL A 174 1.62 0.62 -16.80
C VAL A 174 1.33 -0.65 -17.60
N LYS A 175 0.35 -0.62 -18.50
CA LYS A 175 0.08 -1.75 -19.40
C LYS A 175 1.34 -2.15 -20.16
N GLN A 176 2.09 -1.20 -20.74
CA GLN A 176 3.29 -1.51 -21.50
C GLN A 176 4.40 -2.08 -20.61
N ILE A 177 4.65 -1.46 -19.46
CA ILE A 177 5.66 -1.94 -18.48
C ILE A 177 5.36 -3.39 -18.06
N LEU A 178 4.09 -3.69 -17.75
CA LEU A 178 3.67 -5.02 -17.33
C LEU A 178 3.76 -6.06 -18.47
N ILE A 179 3.47 -5.65 -19.71
CA ILE A 179 3.65 -6.51 -20.89
C ILE A 179 5.13 -6.87 -21.07
N ASP A 180 6.01 -5.88 -21.00
CA ASP A 180 7.44 -6.06 -21.23
C ASP A 180 8.09 -6.91 -20.13
N GLU A 181 7.66 -6.76 -18.87
CA GLU A 181 8.23 -7.49 -17.74
C GLU A 181 7.70 -8.92 -17.64
N PHE A 182 6.38 -9.11 -17.70
CA PHE A 182 5.75 -10.38 -17.36
C PHE A 182 5.31 -11.21 -18.57
N ASN A 183 5.32 -10.64 -19.78
CA ASN A 183 4.72 -11.25 -20.99
C ASN A 183 3.38 -11.94 -20.66
N PRO A 184 2.41 -11.20 -20.07
CA PRO A 184 1.20 -11.78 -19.52
C PRO A 184 0.31 -12.34 -20.62
N SER A 185 -0.58 -13.27 -20.26
CA SER A 185 -1.70 -13.66 -21.11
C SER A 185 -2.88 -12.71 -20.93
N LYS A 186 -3.01 -12.07 -19.76
CA LYS A 186 -4.13 -11.18 -19.44
C LYS A 186 -3.73 -10.10 -18.43
N ILE A 187 -4.28 -8.90 -18.59
CA ILE A 187 -4.24 -7.83 -17.57
C ILE A 187 -5.64 -7.25 -17.39
N ILE A 188 -6.07 -7.14 -16.14
CA ILE A 188 -7.42 -6.69 -15.76
C ILE A 188 -7.29 -5.52 -14.79
N LEU A 189 -7.90 -4.40 -15.13
CA LEU A 189 -8.11 -3.28 -14.23
C LEU A 189 -9.38 -3.54 -13.43
N PHE A 190 -9.33 -3.49 -12.10
CA PHE A 190 -10.51 -3.69 -11.27
C PHE A 190 -10.62 -2.63 -10.16
N GLY A 191 -11.65 -2.77 -9.31
CA GLY A 191 -11.87 -1.86 -8.19
C GLY A 191 -12.25 -0.45 -8.64
N SER A 192 -11.77 0.56 -7.92
CA SER A 192 -12.30 1.93 -8.11
C SER A 192 -11.98 2.56 -9.46
N PHE A 193 -10.95 2.09 -10.15
CA PHE A 193 -10.54 2.61 -11.46
C PHE A 193 -11.24 1.93 -12.65
N ALA A 194 -11.89 0.78 -12.44
CA ALA A 194 -12.72 0.13 -13.45
C ALA A 194 -14.15 0.70 -13.53
N ARG A 195 -14.58 1.44 -12.51
CA ARG A 195 -15.92 2.01 -12.42
C ARG A 195 -15.97 3.44 -12.97
N ASN A 196 -17.12 3.82 -13.52
CA ASN A 196 -17.34 5.20 -13.95
C ASN A 196 -17.46 6.14 -12.74
N GLY A 197 -16.76 7.28 -12.79
CA GLY A 197 -16.91 8.32 -11.79
C GLY A 197 -15.61 9.07 -11.53
N ALA A 198 -15.71 10.12 -10.73
CA ALA A 198 -14.57 10.91 -10.36
C ALA A 198 -13.75 10.18 -9.28
N ILE A 199 -12.45 9.97 -9.53
CA ILE A 199 -11.57 9.18 -8.66
C ILE A 199 -10.68 10.11 -7.83
N SER A 200 -10.64 9.92 -6.52
CA SER A 200 -9.75 10.69 -5.64
C SER A 200 -8.28 10.29 -5.82
N ARG A 201 -7.36 11.26 -5.71
CA ARG A 201 -5.90 11.02 -5.69
C ARG A 201 -5.41 10.12 -4.55
N THR A 202 -6.29 9.82 -3.59
CA THR A 202 -6.02 8.92 -2.47
C THR A 202 -6.26 7.44 -2.80
N LYS A 203 -6.81 7.15 -3.97
CA LYS A 203 -7.05 5.79 -4.47
C LYS A 203 -5.82 5.27 -5.20
N THR A 204 -5.61 3.97 -5.11
CA THR A 204 -4.63 3.22 -5.92
C THR A 204 -5.37 2.43 -6.98
N MET A 205 -4.67 2.13 -8.06
CA MET A 205 -5.17 1.42 -9.23
C MET A 205 -4.92 -0.08 -9.04
N ASP A 206 -6.00 -0.81 -8.76
CA ASP A 206 -5.96 -2.25 -8.53
C ASP A 206 -5.86 -2.98 -9.88
N ILE A 207 -4.78 -3.75 -10.09
CA ILE A 207 -4.50 -4.44 -11.36
C ILE A 207 -4.24 -5.91 -11.09
N MET A 208 -4.91 -6.78 -11.83
CA MET A 208 -4.66 -8.21 -11.85
C MET A 208 -3.89 -8.59 -13.12
N ILE A 209 -2.85 -9.39 -12.95
CA ILE A 209 -1.95 -9.83 -14.02
C ILE A 209 -1.97 -11.35 -14.03
N VAL A 210 -2.21 -11.95 -15.19
CA VAL A 210 -2.09 -13.39 -15.39
C VAL A 210 -0.89 -13.66 -16.29
N ALA A 211 0.15 -14.29 -15.75
CA ALA A 211 1.42 -14.50 -16.43
C ALA A 211 2.11 -15.78 -15.97
N ASP A 212 2.77 -16.48 -16.90
CA ASP A 212 3.63 -17.62 -16.56
C ASP A 212 4.93 -17.10 -15.91
N THR A 213 5.30 -17.64 -14.74
CA THR A 213 6.46 -17.19 -13.98
C THR A 213 6.88 -18.18 -12.90
N ASP A 214 8.20 -18.35 -12.74
CA ASP A 214 8.81 -19.16 -11.68
C ASP A 214 8.94 -18.42 -10.34
N LEU A 215 8.61 -17.12 -10.30
CA LEU A 215 8.66 -16.34 -9.06
C LEU A 215 7.61 -16.84 -8.06
N LYS A 216 7.90 -16.71 -6.77
CA LYS A 216 6.89 -16.93 -5.70
C LYS A 216 5.85 -15.82 -5.73
N PHE A 217 4.63 -16.12 -5.28
CA PHE A 217 3.48 -15.19 -5.31
C PHE A 217 3.81 -13.78 -4.76
N ILE A 218 4.43 -13.68 -3.58
CA ILE A 218 4.81 -12.40 -2.96
C ILE A 218 5.87 -11.66 -3.79
N GLU A 219 6.87 -12.36 -4.33
CA GLU A 219 7.93 -11.76 -5.14
C GLU A 219 7.39 -11.19 -6.46
N ARG A 220 6.35 -11.80 -7.05
CA ARG A 220 5.68 -11.25 -8.23
C ARG A 220 5.02 -9.90 -7.94
N ILE A 221 4.33 -9.79 -6.79
CA ILE A 221 3.67 -8.55 -6.34
C ILE A 221 4.72 -7.46 -6.10
N LYS A 222 5.80 -7.80 -5.39
CA LYS A 222 6.92 -6.91 -5.15
C LYS A 222 7.55 -6.43 -6.46
N ARG A 223 7.80 -7.35 -7.40
CA ARG A 223 8.34 -7.02 -8.72
C ARG A 223 7.44 -6.06 -9.50
N ALA A 224 6.14 -6.34 -9.55
CA ALA A 224 5.17 -5.47 -10.21
C ALA A 224 5.09 -4.06 -9.57
N ARG A 225 5.18 -3.95 -8.25
CA ARG A 225 5.27 -2.66 -7.54
C ARG A 225 6.58 -1.93 -7.86
N GLU A 226 7.69 -2.64 -7.95
CA GLU A 226 9.01 -2.06 -8.21
C GLU A 226 9.13 -1.45 -9.61
N ILE A 227 8.64 -2.14 -10.64
CA ILE A 227 8.74 -1.68 -12.02
C ILE A 227 7.73 -0.56 -12.34
N THR A 228 6.62 -0.48 -11.61
CA THR A 228 5.58 0.54 -11.82
C THR A 228 5.74 1.75 -10.90
N GLN A 229 6.78 1.83 -10.07
CA GLN A 229 6.97 2.91 -9.11
C GLN A 229 7.22 4.29 -9.78
N GLY A 230 7.11 5.37 -8.99
CA GLY A 230 7.58 6.71 -9.37
C GLY A 230 6.53 7.62 -9.99
N HIS A 231 5.39 7.07 -10.43
CA HIS A 231 4.29 7.84 -11.00
C HIS A 231 2.96 7.56 -10.29
N SER A 232 1.95 8.39 -10.57
CA SER A 232 0.62 8.35 -9.96
C SER A 232 -0.46 8.30 -11.06
N PRO A 233 -1.57 7.54 -10.91
CA PRO A 233 -1.92 6.65 -9.81
C PRO A 233 -0.92 5.54 -9.45
N ILE A 234 -0.82 5.22 -8.15
CA ILE A 234 -0.02 4.11 -7.61
C ILE A 234 -0.72 2.79 -7.94
N ILE A 235 0.06 1.77 -8.32
CA ILE A 235 -0.45 0.45 -8.71
C ILE A 235 -0.50 -0.49 -7.51
N GLU A 236 -1.58 -1.24 -7.40
CA GLU A 236 -1.80 -2.30 -6.41
C GLU A 236 -1.99 -3.63 -7.15
N PRO A 237 -0.91 -4.36 -7.41
CA PRO A 237 -0.95 -5.52 -8.28
C PRO A 237 -1.29 -6.81 -7.53
N LEU A 238 -2.02 -7.70 -8.21
CA LEU A 238 -2.09 -9.13 -7.94
C LEU A 238 -1.58 -9.87 -9.17
N VAL A 239 -0.70 -10.86 -8.97
CA VAL A 239 -0.04 -11.56 -10.08
C VAL A 239 -0.20 -13.08 -9.90
N TYR A 240 -1.01 -13.67 -10.77
CA TYR A 240 -1.33 -15.09 -10.78
C TYR A 240 -0.71 -15.79 -11.99
N THR A 241 -0.32 -17.06 -11.82
CA THR A 241 -0.10 -17.93 -12.98
C THR A 241 -1.44 -18.29 -13.65
N PRO A 242 -1.46 -18.76 -14.91
CA PRO A 242 -2.70 -19.22 -15.54
C PRO A 242 -3.43 -20.29 -14.74
N ASP A 243 -2.69 -21.23 -14.14
CA ASP A 243 -3.25 -22.31 -13.31
C ASP A 243 -3.82 -21.79 -12.00
N GLU A 244 -3.10 -20.87 -11.35
CA GLU A 244 -3.56 -20.19 -10.14
C GLU A 244 -4.82 -19.36 -10.41
N PHE A 245 -4.82 -18.55 -11.48
CA PHE A 245 -5.98 -17.75 -11.86
C PHE A 245 -7.20 -18.62 -12.14
N LYS A 246 -7.02 -19.73 -12.87
CA LYS A 246 -8.10 -20.70 -13.10
C LYS A 246 -8.64 -21.27 -11.80
N PHE A 247 -7.77 -21.70 -10.89
CA PHE A 247 -8.16 -22.19 -9.57
C PHE A 247 -8.97 -21.13 -8.79
N MET A 248 -8.50 -19.88 -8.77
CA MET A 248 -9.17 -18.81 -8.06
C MET A 248 -10.54 -18.44 -8.65
N VAL A 249 -10.78 -18.69 -9.94
CA VAL A 249 -12.08 -18.44 -10.60
C VAL A 249 -13.05 -19.61 -10.44
N GLU A 250 -12.54 -20.84 -10.51
CA GLU A 250 -13.39 -22.04 -10.62
C GLU A 250 -13.58 -22.78 -9.30
N GLU A 251 -12.63 -22.69 -8.37
CA GLU A 251 -12.54 -23.61 -7.22
C GLU A 251 -12.49 -22.90 -5.86
N GLU A 252 -12.11 -21.63 -5.78
CA GLU A 252 -11.95 -20.91 -4.49
C GLU A 252 -13.30 -20.58 -3.84
N GLY A 253 -14.26 -20.05 -4.60
CA GLY A 253 -15.64 -19.87 -4.17
C GLY A 253 -15.88 -18.77 -3.14
N GLU A 254 -14.90 -17.90 -2.84
CA GLU A 254 -15.08 -16.71 -1.98
C GLU A 254 -15.49 -15.46 -2.77
N GLY A 255 -15.60 -15.54 -4.09
CA GLY A 255 -16.22 -14.51 -4.91
C GLY A 255 -15.30 -13.32 -5.23
N PHE A 256 -14.07 -13.26 -4.70
CA PHE A 256 -13.22 -12.08 -4.86
C PHE A 256 -12.80 -11.89 -6.32
N ILE A 257 -12.28 -12.95 -6.96
CA ILE A 257 -11.85 -12.89 -8.35
C ILE A 257 -13.07 -12.79 -9.27
N GLU A 258 -14.16 -13.49 -8.99
CA GLU A 258 -15.40 -13.40 -9.77
C GLU A 258 -15.91 -11.96 -9.81
N ASN A 259 -16.00 -11.28 -8.67
CA ASN A 259 -16.38 -9.87 -8.61
C ASN A 259 -15.38 -8.98 -9.36
N ALA A 260 -14.08 -9.26 -9.27
CA ALA A 260 -13.05 -8.52 -10.00
C ALA A 260 -13.15 -8.72 -11.52
N LEU A 261 -13.64 -9.87 -11.99
CA LEU A 261 -13.89 -10.15 -13.40
C LEU A 261 -15.20 -9.56 -13.91
N GLU A 262 -16.27 -9.58 -13.09
CA GLU A 262 -17.56 -9.01 -13.44
C GLU A 262 -17.51 -7.48 -13.55
N GLU A 263 -16.84 -6.82 -12.61
CA GLU A 263 -16.71 -5.37 -12.58
C GLU A 263 -15.44 -4.84 -13.28
N GLY A 264 -14.50 -5.73 -13.59
CA GLY A 264 -13.20 -5.38 -14.15
C GLY A 264 -13.26 -5.03 -15.63
N ILE A 265 -12.24 -4.30 -16.08
CA ILE A 265 -11.99 -4.01 -17.48
C ILE A 265 -10.74 -4.78 -17.90
N GLU A 266 -10.89 -5.70 -18.86
CA GLU A 266 -9.75 -6.34 -19.51
C GLU A 266 -9.01 -5.31 -20.37
N ILE A 267 -7.81 -4.90 -19.93
CA ILE A 267 -7.01 -3.88 -20.62
C ILE A 267 -5.98 -4.51 -21.57
N TYR A 268 -5.73 -5.81 -21.44
CA TYR A 268 -4.88 -6.59 -22.33
C TYR A 268 -5.23 -8.08 -22.26
N SER A 269 -5.16 -8.74 -23.41
CA SER A 269 -5.36 -10.19 -23.57
C SER A 269 -4.62 -10.65 -24.83
N ARG A 270 -4.13 -11.89 -24.83
CA ARG A 270 -3.35 -12.49 -25.92
C ARG A 270 -3.92 -13.82 -26.36
#